data_AF-A0A5A7U317-F1
#
_entry.id   AF-A0A5A7U317-F1
#
_cell.length_a   1.000
_cell.length_b   1.000
_cell.length_c   1.000
_cell.angle_alpha   90.00
_cell.angle_beta   90.00
_cell.angle_gamma   90.00
#
_symmetry.space_group_name_H-M   'P 1'
#
loop_
_entity.id
_entity.type
_entity.pdbx_description
1 polymer ?
#
loop_
_entity_poly.entity_id
_entity_poly.type
_entity_poly.pdbx_seq_one_letter_code
_entity_poly.pdbx_strand_id
1 'polypeptide(L)' 'MIAEWPARTLANDNHVRMEFFRILREMPELRSLDRALLQRHLLSHMDDLRGFVLMLEDEREGFCRVLLRDIMR' A
#
# COMPACT_ATOMS: atom_id res chain seq x y z
N MET A 1 -17.90 30.36 5.68
CA MET A 1 -18.18 29.09 4.99
C MET A 1 -17.21 28.06 5.54
N ILE A 2 -17.67 27.21 6.47
CA ILE A 2 -16.85 26.08 6.94
C ILE A 2 -16.94 25.06 5.82
N ALA A 3 -15.85 24.86 5.09
CA ALA A 3 -15.79 23.85 4.05
C ALA A 3 -16.08 22.49 4.71
N GLU A 4 -17.09 21.76 4.21
CA GLU A 4 -17.31 20.37 4.59
C GLU A 4 -16.00 19.61 4.32
N TRP A 5 -15.30 19.24 5.39
CA TRP A 5 -14.12 18.38 5.30
C TRP A 5 -14.54 17.08 4.60
N PRO A 6 -13.76 16.54 3.65
CA PRO A 6 -14.25 15.44 2.82
C PRO A 6 -14.22 14.13 3.60
N ALA A 7 -15.22 13.90 4.44
CA ALA A 7 -15.45 12.63 5.13
C ALA A 7 -15.47 11.45 4.13
N ARG A 8 -15.88 11.71 2.89
CA ARG A 8 -15.81 10.76 1.77
C ARG A 8 -14.38 10.40 1.37
N THR A 9 -13.46 11.36 1.32
CA THR A 9 -12.05 11.09 1.00
C THR A 9 -11.40 10.26 2.11
N LEU A 10 -11.71 10.56 3.38
CA LEU A 10 -11.19 9.80 4.52
C LEU A 10 -11.72 8.35 4.56
N ALA A 11 -13.02 8.15 4.29
CA ALA A 11 -13.60 6.81 4.21
C ALA A 11 -12.99 5.99 3.07
N ASN A 12 -12.73 6.64 1.93
CA ASN A 12 -12.03 6.03 0.80
C ASN A 12 -10.59 5.63 1.17
N ASP A 13 -9.86 6.48 1.90
CA ASP A 13 -8.50 6.19 2.33
C ASP A 13 -8.42 5.02 3.31
N ASN A 14 -9.42 4.87 4.18
CA ASN A 14 -9.51 3.71 5.07
C ASN A 14 -9.77 2.42 4.31
N HIS A 15 -10.61 2.46 3.26
CA HIS A 15 -10.82 1.31 2.39
C HIS A 15 -9.54 0.92 1.65
N VAL A 16 -8.81 1.89 1.08
CA VAL A 16 -7.52 1.65 0.42
C VAL A 16 -6.51 1.01 1.39
N ARG A 17 -6.43 1.48 2.64
CA ARG A 17 -5.57 0.86 3.66
C ARG A 17 -5.98 -0.59 3.95
N MET A 18 -7.28 -0.87 4.06
CA MET A 18 -7.77 -2.22 4.30
C MET A 18 -7.41 -3.17 3.15
N GLU A 19 -7.65 -2.75 1.90
CA GLU A 19 -7.30 -3.53 0.72
C GLU A 19 -5.79 -3.75 0.62
N PHE A 20 -4.98 -2.74 0.93
CA PHE A 20 -3.53 -2.88 1.00
C PHE A 20 -3.10 -3.98 1.98
N PHE A 21 -3.62 -3.96 3.21
CA PHE A 21 -3.29 -5.00 4.20
C PHE A 21 -3.77 -6.38 3.76
N ARG A 22 -4.94 -6.46 3.11
CA ARG A 22 -5.48 -7.71 2.56
C ARG A 22 -4.55 -8.28 1.48
N ILE A 23 -4.17 -7.46 0.50
CA ILE A 23 -3.25 -7.82 -0.59
C ILE A 23 -1.91 -8.29 -0.01
N LEU A 24 -1.32 -7.49 0.89
CA LEU A 24 -0.06 -7.88 1.50
C LEU A 24 -0.15 -9.19 2.26
N ARG A 25 -1.29 -9.54 2.86
CA ARG A 25 -1.50 -10.81 3.55
C ARG A 25 -1.57 -11.98 2.55
N GLU A 26 -2.22 -11.75 1.41
CA GLU A 26 -2.46 -12.74 0.35
C GLU A 26 -1.22 -13.07 -0.49
N MET A 27 -0.15 -12.26 -0.44
CA MET A 27 1.13 -12.49 -1.12
C MET A 27 2.03 -13.45 -0.30
N PRO A 28 2.05 -14.78 -0.54
CA PRO A 28 2.81 -15.74 0.28
C PRO A 28 4.34 -15.58 0.17
N GLU A 29 4.84 -15.03 -0.93
CA GLU A 29 6.26 -14.86 -1.23
C GLU A 29 6.95 -13.81 -0.36
N LEU A 30 6.19 -12.88 0.23
CA LEU A 30 6.72 -11.85 1.11
C LEU A 30 6.96 -12.40 2.52
N ARG A 31 8.20 -12.24 3.02
CA ARG A 31 8.52 -12.57 4.42
C ARG A 31 7.90 -11.54 5.36
N SER A 32 7.82 -11.86 6.66
CA SER A 32 7.28 -10.95 7.67
C SER A 32 8.02 -9.60 7.71
N LEU A 33 9.36 -9.62 7.58
CA LEU A 33 10.18 -8.41 7.51
C LEU A 33 9.84 -7.57 6.27
N ASP A 34 9.74 -8.21 5.11
CA ASP A 34 9.42 -7.54 3.85
C ASP A 34 8.06 -6.84 3.92
N ARG A 35 7.05 -7.51 4.50
CA ARG A 35 5.73 -6.93 4.74
C ARG A 35 5.80 -5.71 5.64
N ALA A 36 6.58 -5.75 6.71
CA ALA A 36 6.75 -4.62 7.62
C ALA A 36 7.44 -3.43 6.94
N LEU A 37 8.44 -3.68 6.08
CA LEU A 37 9.14 -2.66 5.29
C LEU A 37 8.20 -2.00 4.28
N LEU A 38 7.46 -2.80 3.52
CA LEU A 38 6.47 -2.31 2.54
C LEU A 38 5.36 -1.51 3.22
N GLN A 39 4.85 -1.98 4.36
CA GLN A 39 3.87 -1.25 5.16
C GLN A 39 4.42 0.11 5.59
N ARG A 40 5.61 0.14 6.19
CA ARG A 40 6.24 1.40 6.64
C ARG A 40 6.41 2.40 5.50
N HIS A 41 6.79 1.93 4.31
CA HIS A 41 7.05 2.80 3.18
C HIS A 41 5.76 3.29 2.51
N LEU A 42 4.86 2.38 2.12
CA LEU A 42 3.66 2.73 1.36
C LEU A 42 2.57 3.39 2.21
N LEU A 43 2.50 3.13 3.52
CA LEU A 43 1.56 3.84 4.39
C LEU A 43 1.96 5.30 4.65
N SER A 44 3.19 5.69 4.30
CA SER A 44 3.66 7.07 4.45
C SER A 44 3.04 8.02 3.42
N HIS A 45 2.63 7.50 2.25
CA HIS A 45 2.09 8.29 1.15
C HIS A 45 0.84 7.63 0.57
N MET A 46 -0.32 8.31 0.69
CA MET A 46 -1.60 7.71 0.29
C MET A 46 -1.72 7.46 -1.22
N ASP A 47 -1.08 8.27 -2.07
CA ASP A 47 -1.14 8.04 -3.51
C ASP A 47 -0.34 6.80 -3.92
N ASP A 48 0.76 6.52 -3.24
CA ASP A 48 1.57 5.30 -3.48
C ASP A 48 0.78 4.06 -3.07
N LEU A 49 0.07 4.16 -1.94
CA LEU A 49 -0.83 3.11 -1.46
C LEU A 49 -1.96 2.84 -2.46
N ARG A 50 -2.58 3.90 -3.00
CA ARG A 50 -3.64 3.80 -4.03
C ARG A 50 -3.09 3.17 -5.30
N GLY A 51 -1.91 3.61 -5.76
CA GLY A 51 -1.22 3.03 -6.91
C GLY A 51 -0.97 1.54 -6.72
N PHE A 52 -0.51 1.13 -5.53
CA PHE A 52 -0.28 -0.28 -5.21
C PHE A 52 -1.57 -1.12 -5.21
N VAL A 53 -2.66 -0.61 -4.62
CA VAL A 53 -3.96 -1.33 -4.61
C VAL A 53 -4.51 -1.51 -6.02
N LEU A 54 -4.32 -0.52 -6.90
CA LEU A 54 -4.79 -0.57 -8.30
C LEU A 54 -3.89 -1.40 -9.23
N MET A 55 -2.65 -1.67 -8.85
CA MET A 55 -1.69 -2.48 -9.61
C MET A 55 -2.21 -3.91 -9.82
N LEU A 56 -1.95 -4.49 -10.99
CA LEU A 56 -2.36 -5.86 -11.28
C LEU A 56 -1.56 -6.86 -10.44
N GLU A 57 -2.15 -8.02 -10.15
CA GLU A 57 -1.54 -9.02 -9.27
C GLU A 57 -0.17 -9.50 -9.77
N ASP A 58 -0.01 -9.67 -11.08
CA ASP A 58 1.24 -10.07 -11.73
C ASP A 58 2.34 -9.00 -11.69
N GLU A 59 1.96 -7.72 -11.61
CA GLU A 59 2.89 -6.59 -11.52
C GLU A 59 3.40 -6.37 -10.08
N ARG A 60 2.55 -6.66 -9.08
CA ARG A 60 2.82 -6.37 -7.66
C ARG A 60 4.07 -7.07 -7.14
N GLU A 61 4.31 -8.32 -7.53
CA GLU A 61 5.49 -9.05 -7.07
C GLU A 61 6.79 -8.41 -7.57
N GLY A 62 6.81 -7.97 -8.83
CA GLY A 62 7.93 -7.24 -9.42
C GLY A 62 8.16 -5.90 -8.72
N PHE A 63 7.09 -5.14 -8.50
CA PHE A 63 7.14 -3.87 -7.78
C PHE A 63 7.70 -4.02 -6.36
N CYS A 64 7.16 -4.96 -5.58
CA CYS A 64 7.64 -5.25 -4.23
C CYS A 64 9.13 -5.58 -4.21
N ARG A 65 9.61 -6.39 -5.16
CA ARG A 65 11.03 -6.76 -5.25
C ARG A 65 11.94 -5.57 -5.53
N VAL A 66 11.55 -4.67 -6.43
CA VAL A 66 12.31 -3.45 -6.72
C VAL A 66 12.31 -2.53 -5.50
N LEU A 67 11.14 -2.27 -4.94
CA LEU A 67 10.99 -1.37 -3.80
C LEU A 67 11.77 -1.85 -2.56
N LEU A 68 11.71 -3.14 -2.25
CA LEU A 68 12.48 -3.72 -1.14
C LEU A 68 13.98 -3.60 -1.35
N ARG A 69 14.48 -3.77 -2.59
CA ARG A 69 15.90 -3.56 -2.90
C ARG A 69 16.31 -2.11 -2.66
N ASP A 70 15.47 -1.14 -3.00
CA ASP A 70 15.77 0.28 -2.80
C ASP A 70 15.74 0.67 -1.32
N ILE A 71 14.81 0.11 -0.53
CA ILE A 71 14.72 0.34 0.93
C ILE A 71 15.92 -0.24 1.68
N MET A 72 16.43 -1.39 1.24
CA MET A 72 17.54 -2.09 1.88
C MET A 72 18.93 -1.60 1.44
N ARG A 73 19.00 -0.64 0.52
CA ARG A 73 20.23 -0.06 0.01
C ARG A 73 20.75 1.06 0.91
#